data_AF-A0A838NND6-F1
#
_entry.id   AF-A0A838NND6-F1
#
_cell.length_a   1.000
_cell.length_b   1.000
_cell.length_c   1.000
_cell.angle_alpha   90.00
_cell.angle_beta   90.00
_cell.angle_gamma   90.00
#
_symmetry.space_group_name_H-M   'P 1'
#
loop_
_entity.id
_entity.type
_entity.pdbx_description
1 polymer ?
#
loop_
_entity_poly.entity_id
_entity_poly.type
_entity_poly.pdbx_seq_one_letter_code
_entity_poly.pdbx_strand_id
1 'polypeptide(L)'
;MRVPHYAARSLLALTLAGLLAGCGKDSTAPDAPFDPAGTSSDIEGMQSSFDSPAMEGYASATASISAVLGESPAAAAVRAAPTKALVAGGKRGATAYAVTLAKAYRRPGGGGQASVSAAAIPAEYLGVTFTFNTDSGKYLPSELTGAPEDGVRFVVYAINPISGVPVEPLVEVGHADIVTTETANAITVQVLLVSGGVTYLDYSVGATGNASGLTLAVSGYVTNGDDRVNFDLDNQLSETALSIDYVLTVPTRGGFRLAIELGATETTSTADVEVRGEHGRVHLSGSTTDGAGALDVEVNGELLAIITLSPDAEPVVTGAEGQALTEDELEALRNIILVVGAGLDFFEDLIDPIG
;
A
#
# COMPACT_ATOMS: atom_id res chain seq x y z
N MET A 1 25.46 18.78 0.91
CA MET A 1 24.18 18.85 0.19
C MET A 1 23.08 18.83 1.23
N ARG A 2 22.29 19.90 1.29
CA ARG A 2 21.27 20.09 2.33
C ARG A 2 20.08 19.19 1.99
N VAL A 3 19.90 18.17 2.82
CA VAL A 3 18.74 17.27 2.82
C VAL A 3 17.46 18.11 2.84
N PRO A 4 16.41 17.80 2.05
CA PRO A 4 15.14 18.51 2.15
C PRO A 4 14.47 18.10 3.47
N HIS A 5 14.75 18.88 4.51
CA HIS A 5 14.28 18.69 5.87
C HIS A 5 12.81 19.08 6.11
N TYR A 6 12.01 19.25 5.04
CA TYR A 6 10.67 19.83 5.13
C TYR A 6 9.54 19.07 4.41
N ALA A 7 9.81 17.98 3.68
CA ALA A 7 8.79 17.33 2.84
C ALA A 7 7.95 16.23 3.51
N ALA A 8 8.18 15.88 4.78
CA ALA A 8 7.57 14.68 5.40
C ALA A 8 6.88 14.94 6.75
N ARG A 9 6.57 16.19 7.11
CA ARG A 9 6.02 16.51 8.44
C ARG A 9 4.51 16.74 8.51
N SER A 10 3.77 16.76 7.39
CA SER A 10 2.39 17.29 7.43
C SER A 10 1.37 16.64 6.50
N LEU A 11 1.59 15.44 5.97
CA LEU A 11 0.56 14.77 5.17
C LEU A 11 -0.25 13.78 6.03
N LEU A 12 -1.38 14.32 6.51
CA LEU A 12 -2.68 13.69 6.71
C LEU A 12 -3.01 12.82 7.92
N ALA A 13 -2.06 12.34 8.75
CA ALA A 13 -2.44 11.24 9.64
C ALA A 13 -2.37 11.42 11.17
N LEU A 14 -1.97 12.54 11.78
CA LEU A 14 -1.78 12.51 13.26
C LEU A 14 -1.99 13.82 14.04
N THR A 15 -3.15 14.48 13.92
CA THR A 15 -3.66 15.41 14.97
C THR A 15 -5.16 15.75 14.79
N LEU A 16 -6.05 14.76 14.69
CA LEU A 16 -7.50 15.00 14.89
C LEU A 16 -8.10 14.21 16.06
N ALA A 17 -7.25 13.62 16.91
CA ALA A 17 -7.67 12.96 18.14
C ALA A 17 -7.78 13.90 19.36
N GLY A 18 -7.41 15.19 19.22
CA GLY A 18 -7.34 16.15 20.32
C GLY A 18 -8.58 17.03 20.54
N LEU A 19 -9.51 17.09 19.58
CA LEU A 19 -10.69 17.95 19.66
C LEU A 19 -11.87 17.19 20.26
N LEU A 20 -11.89 17.00 21.58
CA LEU A 20 -13.04 16.45 22.30
C LEU A 20 -13.27 17.18 23.62
N ALA A 21 -14.05 18.27 23.56
CA ALA A 21 -14.93 18.67 24.65
C ALA A 21 -16.02 19.62 24.11
N GLY A 22 -17.26 19.12 24.00
CA GLY A 22 -18.44 19.99 23.86
C GLY A 22 -19.60 19.34 23.11
N CYS A 23 -20.55 18.78 23.86
CA CYS A 23 -21.77 18.17 23.34
C CYS A 23 -22.87 19.18 22.98
N GLY A 24 -23.72 18.83 22.01
CA GLY A 24 -24.91 19.56 21.64
C GLY A 24 -25.66 18.88 20.51
N LYS A 25 -26.89 18.44 20.80
CA LYS A 25 -27.71 17.53 19.99
C LYS A 25 -28.63 18.24 19.00
N ASP A 26 -28.91 17.49 17.93
CA ASP A 26 -30.05 17.50 17.01
C ASP A 26 -29.67 17.84 15.57
N SER A 27 -29.80 16.86 14.68
CA SER A 27 -29.80 17.05 13.23
C SER A 27 -30.90 16.23 12.57
N THR A 28 -31.59 16.88 11.62
CA THR A 28 -32.56 16.27 10.71
C THR A 28 -32.11 16.56 9.28
N ALA A 29 -31.66 15.55 8.53
CA ALA A 29 -31.50 15.63 7.08
C ALA A 29 -31.69 14.24 6.43
N PRO A 30 -32.52 14.11 5.38
CA PRO A 30 -32.61 12.89 4.59
C PRO A 30 -32.27 13.11 3.10
N ASP A 31 -31.27 12.39 2.63
CA ASP A 31 -31.30 11.44 1.50
C ASP A 31 -30.43 10.25 1.96
N ALA A 32 -30.62 9.03 1.44
CA ALA A 32 -30.09 7.78 2.04
C ALA A 32 -28.76 8.03 2.75
N PRO A 33 -28.75 8.07 4.10
CA PRO A 33 -27.68 8.72 4.83
C PRO A 33 -26.39 7.99 4.52
N PHE A 34 -25.29 8.74 4.37
CA PHE A 34 -23.97 8.13 4.45
C PHE A 34 -23.97 7.16 5.62
N ASP A 35 -23.58 5.91 5.35
CA ASP A 35 -23.56 4.83 6.32
C ASP A 35 -22.09 4.57 6.69
N PRO A 36 -21.56 5.28 7.71
CA PRO A 36 -20.19 5.07 8.15
C PRO A 36 -19.93 3.63 8.56
N ALA A 37 -20.92 2.95 9.17
CA ALA A 37 -20.75 1.58 9.64
C ALA A 37 -20.61 0.60 8.48
N GLY A 38 -21.44 0.74 7.44
CA GLY A 38 -21.30 -0.02 6.21
C GLY A 38 -19.99 0.25 5.48
N THR A 39 -19.59 1.53 5.38
CA THR A 39 -18.30 1.93 4.80
C THR A 39 -17.11 1.33 5.57
N SER A 40 -17.14 1.34 6.90
CA SER A 40 -16.13 0.69 7.73
C SER A 40 -16.11 -0.82 7.51
N SER A 41 -17.28 -1.45 7.40
CA SER A 41 -17.35 -2.89 7.09
C SER A 41 -16.72 -3.22 5.74
N ASP A 42 -16.90 -2.37 4.71
CA ASP A 42 -16.29 -2.56 3.40
C ASP A 42 -14.76 -2.49 3.43
N ILE A 43 -14.21 -1.61 4.25
CA ILE A 43 -12.77 -1.51 4.49
C ILE A 43 -12.25 -2.72 5.25
N GLU A 44 -12.96 -3.18 6.28
CA GLU A 44 -12.62 -4.43 6.96
C GLU A 44 -12.61 -5.60 5.98
N GLY A 45 -13.57 -5.66 5.06
CA GLY A 45 -13.59 -6.65 3.97
C GLY A 45 -12.37 -6.57 3.08
N MET A 46 -12.02 -5.34 2.65
CA MET A 46 -10.81 -5.06 1.88
C MET A 46 -9.55 -5.55 2.61
N GLN A 47 -9.40 -5.23 3.90
CA GLN A 47 -8.27 -5.67 4.72
C GLN A 47 -8.25 -7.19 4.90
N SER A 48 -9.42 -7.80 5.13
CA SER A 48 -9.55 -9.25 5.31
C SER A 48 -9.23 -10.06 4.06
N SER A 49 -9.13 -9.44 2.88
CA SER A 49 -8.72 -10.12 1.64
C SER A 49 -7.31 -10.73 1.74
N PHE A 50 -6.48 -10.25 2.66
CA PHE A 50 -5.19 -10.86 2.99
C PHE A 50 -5.30 -12.07 3.92
N ASP A 51 -6.49 -12.34 4.47
CA ASP A 51 -6.73 -13.35 5.48
C ASP A 51 -6.87 -14.76 4.92
N SER A 52 -5.75 -15.35 4.50
CA SER A 52 -5.69 -16.76 4.15
C SER A 52 -4.42 -17.47 4.67
N PRO A 53 -4.48 -18.80 4.89
CA PRO A 53 -3.30 -19.60 5.19
C PRO A 53 -2.22 -19.53 4.10
N ALA A 54 -2.64 -19.38 2.84
CA ALA A 54 -1.72 -19.21 1.72
C ALA A 54 -0.93 -17.90 1.84
N MET A 55 -1.61 -16.79 2.14
CA MET A 55 -0.98 -15.49 2.35
C MET A 55 -0.06 -15.47 3.58
N GLU A 56 -0.41 -16.17 4.66
CA GLU A 56 0.47 -16.34 5.83
C GLU A 56 1.74 -17.11 5.46
N GLY A 57 1.60 -18.22 4.75
CA GLY A 57 2.72 -19.00 4.25
C GLY A 57 3.63 -18.18 3.34
N TYR A 58 3.05 -17.43 2.41
CA TYR A 58 3.78 -16.51 1.52
C TYR A 58 4.53 -15.43 2.29
N ALA A 59 3.88 -14.76 3.25
CA ALA A 59 4.49 -13.73 4.09
C ALA A 59 5.75 -14.24 4.82
N SER A 60 5.71 -15.48 5.31
CA SER A 60 6.87 -16.11 5.96
C SER A 60 8.05 -16.34 5.01
N ALA A 61 7.79 -16.49 3.71
CA ALA A 61 8.79 -16.80 2.69
C ALA A 61 9.46 -15.54 2.10
N THR A 62 8.83 -14.36 2.23
CA THR A 62 9.25 -13.11 1.58
C THR A 62 10.71 -12.72 1.83
N ALA A 63 11.22 -12.94 3.04
CA ALA A 63 12.63 -12.67 3.35
C ALA A 63 13.58 -13.58 2.55
N SER A 64 13.21 -14.85 2.35
CA SER A 64 14.01 -15.80 1.55
C SER A 64 13.86 -15.53 0.06
N ILE A 65 12.66 -15.16 -0.40
CA ILE A 65 12.44 -14.71 -1.78
C ILE A 65 13.34 -13.52 -2.09
N SER A 66 13.33 -12.52 -1.21
CA SER A 66 14.20 -11.34 -1.32
C SER A 66 15.68 -11.69 -1.37
N ALA A 67 16.12 -12.69 -0.59
CA ALA A 67 17.51 -13.13 -0.61
C ALA A 67 17.90 -13.83 -1.92
N VAL A 68 16.98 -14.60 -2.53
CA VAL A 68 17.18 -15.23 -3.84
C VAL A 68 17.28 -14.19 -4.95
N LEU A 69 16.48 -13.12 -4.87
CA LEU A 69 16.54 -11.98 -5.79
C LEU A 69 17.73 -11.04 -5.51
N GLY A 70 18.40 -11.19 -4.37
CA GLY A 70 19.55 -10.38 -3.96
C GLY A 70 19.24 -8.90 -3.73
N GLU A 71 20.16 -8.03 -4.13
CA GLU A 71 19.99 -6.57 -4.10
C GLU A 71 19.39 -6.02 -5.40
N SER A 72 18.76 -6.89 -6.22
CA SER A 72 18.18 -6.47 -7.49
C SER A 72 17.00 -5.51 -7.28
N PRO A 73 16.67 -4.69 -8.30
CA PRO A 73 15.42 -3.96 -8.34
C PRO A 73 14.19 -4.88 -8.20
N ALA A 74 14.27 -6.14 -8.64
CA ALA A 74 13.20 -7.12 -8.43
C ALA A 74 13.03 -7.45 -6.96
N ALA A 75 14.12 -7.60 -6.23
CA ALA A 75 14.07 -7.82 -4.80
C ALA A 75 13.41 -6.64 -4.07
N ALA A 76 13.66 -5.40 -4.52
CA ALA A 76 12.98 -4.22 -3.98
C ALA A 76 11.48 -4.23 -4.33
N ALA A 77 11.12 -4.64 -5.54
CA ALA A 77 9.74 -4.77 -5.99
C ALA A 77 8.96 -5.87 -5.25
N VAL A 78 9.56 -7.05 -5.01
CA VAL A 78 8.93 -8.13 -4.21
C VAL A 78 8.89 -7.78 -2.74
N ARG A 79 9.84 -6.99 -2.22
CA ARG A 79 9.68 -6.41 -0.89
C ARG A 79 8.55 -5.39 -0.85
N ALA A 80 8.22 -4.71 -1.95
CA ALA A 80 7.04 -3.85 -2.01
C ALA A 80 5.72 -4.63 -2.23
N ALA A 81 5.71 -5.95 -1.99
CA ALA A 81 4.57 -6.83 -2.22
C ALA A 81 3.57 -6.88 -1.05
N PRO A 82 2.26 -7.03 -1.34
CA PRO A 82 1.25 -7.37 -0.34
C PRO A 82 1.51 -8.66 0.42
N THR A 83 1.63 -8.62 1.76
CA THR A 83 1.58 -9.80 2.64
C THR A 83 1.08 -9.46 4.05
N LYS A 84 0.60 -10.45 4.81
CA LYS A 84 0.17 -10.27 6.22
C LYS A 84 1.26 -9.82 7.20
N ALA A 85 2.53 -10.08 6.90
CA ALA A 85 3.64 -9.63 7.75
C ALA A 85 3.88 -8.10 7.64
N LEU A 86 3.26 -7.44 6.66
CA LEU A 86 3.31 -6.00 6.47
C LEU A 86 2.40 -5.21 7.41
N VAL A 87 1.45 -5.87 8.08
CA VAL A 87 0.45 -5.25 8.99
C VAL A 87 1.07 -4.72 10.31
N ALA A 88 2.40 -4.74 10.45
CA ALA A 88 3.08 -4.59 11.73
C ALA A 88 3.87 -3.28 11.94
N GLY A 89 4.16 -2.47 10.92
CA GLY A 89 5.13 -1.36 11.04
C GLY A 89 4.62 0.07 10.83
N GLY A 90 3.47 0.27 10.17
CA GLY A 90 2.80 1.58 10.06
C GLY A 90 3.69 2.74 9.59
N LYS A 91 3.37 3.97 10.02
CA LYS A 91 3.90 5.26 9.50
C LYS A 91 5.41 5.45 9.39
N ARG A 92 6.22 4.69 10.12
CA ARG A 92 7.70 4.79 10.01
C ARG A 92 8.21 4.12 8.74
N GLY A 93 7.49 3.10 8.27
CA GLY A 93 7.73 2.34 7.06
C GLY A 93 7.64 3.13 5.77
N ALA A 94 6.53 3.85 5.56
CA ALA A 94 6.28 4.57 4.31
C ALA A 94 7.34 5.65 4.00
N THR A 95 7.80 6.36 5.04
CA THR A 95 8.88 7.35 4.90
C THR A 95 10.24 6.67 4.66
N ALA A 96 10.51 5.54 5.31
CA ALA A 96 11.72 4.76 5.09
C ALA A 96 11.74 4.11 3.69
N TYR A 97 10.59 3.68 3.17
CA TYR A 97 10.39 3.15 1.83
C TYR A 97 10.69 4.18 0.75
N ALA A 98 10.05 5.36 0.77
CA ALA A 98 10.30 6.42 -0.20
C ALA A 98 11.77 6.85 -0.22
N VAL A 99 12.40 6.90 0.96
CA VAL A 99 13.83 7.19 1.11
C VAL A 99 14.71 6.03 0.63
N THR A 100 14.32 4.78 0.87
CA THR A 100 15.07 3.58 0.47
C THR A 100 14.96 3.33 -1.03
N LEU A 101 13.80 3.53 -1.66
CA LEU A 101 13.65 3.52 -3.12
C LEU A 101 14.46 4.65 -3.75
N ALA A 102 14.32 5.88 -3.26
CA ALA A 102 15.11 7.00 -3.77
C ALA A 102 16.61 6.76 -3.65
N LYS A 103 17.07 5.99 -2.65
CA LYS A 103 18.48 5.57 -2.47
C LYS A 103 18.87 4.38 -3.34
N ALA A 104 18.02 3.35 -3.46
CA ALA A 104 18.28 2.16 -4.28
C ALA A 104 18.41 2.54 -5.76
N TYR A 105 17.67 3.55 -6.21
CA TYR A 105 17.74 4.10 -7.57
C TYR A 105 18.72 5.29 -7.72
N ARG A 106 19.29 5.83 -6.64
CA ARG A 106 20.38 6.81 -6.69
C ARG A 106 21.69 6.20 -6.18
N ARG A 107 22.56 5.78 -7.10
CA ARG A 107 23.94 5.45 -6.75
C ARG A 107 24.61 6.64 -6.05
N PRO A 108 25.32 6.46 -4.92
CA PRO A 108 26.10 7.53 -4.33
C PRO A 108 27.36 7.76 -5.18
N GLY A 109 27.36 8.84 -5.96
CA GLY A 109 28.54 9.30 -6.69
C GLY A 109 28.31 9.62 -8.17
N GLY A 110 27.96 10.88 -8.45
CA GLY A 110 28.22 11.59 -9.71
C GLY A 110 27.78 10.95 -11.03
N GLY A 111 26.62 11.37 -11.54
CA GLY A 111 26.31 11.38 -12.99
C GLY A 111 26.18 10.05 -13.73
N GLY A 112 26.39 8.90 -13.07
CA GLY A 112 26.22 7.57 -13.66
C GLY A 112 24.86 6.97 -13.35
N GLN A 113 24.17 6.53 -14.41
CA GLN A 113 22.81 5.97 -14.42
C GLN A 113 22.61 4.81 -13.43
N ALA A 114 21.39 4.69 -12.89
CA ALA A 114 20.92 3.43 -12.33
C ALA A 114 20.78 2.43 -13.48
N SER A 115 21.73 1.51 -13.60
CA SER A 115 21.60 0.40 -14.53
C SER A 115 20.78 -0.68 -13.82
N VAL A 116 19.56 -0.93 -14.30
CA VAL A 116 18.69 -2.06 -13.88
C VAL A 116 19.24 -3.38 -14.45
N SER A 117 20.56 -3.47 -14.67
CA SER A 117 21.18 -4.47 -15.56
C SER A 117 21.83 -5.64 -14.83
N ALA A 118 21.62 -5.78 -13.53
CA ALA A 118 21.97 -7.00 -12.82
C ALA A 118 20.76 -7.93 -12.92
N ALA A 119 20.96 -9.16 -13.40
CA ALA A 119 19.89 -10.14 -13.52
C ALA A 119 19.09 -10.24 -12.22
N ALA A 120 17.78 -9.98 -12.29
CA ALA A 120 16.86 -10.03 -11.16
C ALA A 120 16.89 -11.37 -10.43
N ILE A 121 16.92 -12.44 -11.20
CA ILE A 121 17.07 -13.82 -10.73
C ILE A 121 18.42 -14.34 -11.24
N PRO A 122 19.33 -14.76 -10.35
CA PRO A 122 20.55 -15.44 -10.73
C PRO A 122 20.27 -16.65 -11.64
N ALA A 123 21.09 -16.83 -12.69
CA ALA A 123 20.85 -17.84 -13.72
C ALA A 123 20.79 -19.28 -13.14
N GLU A 124 21.50 -19.53 -12.04
CA GLU A 124 21.48 -20.79 -11.30
C GLU A 124 20.15 -21.09 -10.59
N TYR A 125 19.27 -20.10 -10.46
CA TYR A 125 17.97 -20.24 -9.80
C TYR A 125 16.79 -20.26 -10.78
N LEU A 126 17.00 -19.99 -12.06
CA LEU A 126 15.93 -20.07 -13.06
C LEU A 126 15.38 -21.50 -13.15
N GLY A 127 14.04 -21.65 -13.03
CA GLY A 127 13.37 -22.94 -13.02
C GLY A 127 13.54 -23.73 -11.72
N VAL A 128 14.05 -23.11 -10.64
CA VAL A 128 14.27 -23.79 -9.36
C VAL A 128 13.08 -23.62 -8.42
N THR A 129 12.69 -24.74 -7.79
CA THR A 129 11.74 -24.76 -6.68
C THR A 129 12.48 -24.75 -5.35
N PHE A 130 12.13 -23.83 -4.46
CA PHE A 130 12.63 -23.70 -3.11
C PHE A 130 11.63 -24.28 -2.09
N THR A 131 12.14 -25.07 -1.14
CA THR A 131 11.35 -25.66 -0.04
C THR A 131 11.95 -25.28 1.31
N PHE A 132 11.10 -25.20 2.34
CA PHE A 132 11.54 -24.87 3.69
C PHE A 132 12.30 -26.05 4.31
N ASN A 133 13.50 -25.77 4.83
CA ASN A 133 14.32 -26.73 5.54
C ASN A 133 14.25 -26.43 7.05
N THR A 134 13.68 -27.36 7.81
CA THR A 134 13.45 -27.23 9.27
C THR A 134 14.75 -27.16 10.07
N ASP A 135 15.83 -27.79 9.60
CA ASP A 135 17.13 -27.79 10.31
C ASP A 135 17.81 -26.41 10.27
N SER A 136 17.74 -25.74 9.12
CA SER A 136 18.38 -24.44 8.88
C SER A 136 17.43 -23.25 9.06
N GLY A 137 16.12 -23.50 9.15
CA GLY A 137 15.08 -22.48 9.22
C GLY A 137 15.00 -21.60 7.97
N LYS A 138 15.38 -22.12 6.80
CA LYS A 138 15.50 -21.37 5.54
C LYS A 138 14.91 -22.13 4.38
N TYR A 139 14.51 -21.38 3.36
CA TYR A 139 14.21 -21.93 2.05
C TYR A 139 15.49 -22.28 1.31
N LEU A 140 15.57 -23.51 0.80
CA LEU A 140 16.70 -24.03 0.04
C LEU A 140 16.22 -24.60 -1.30
N PRO A 141 17.07 -24.61 -2.35
CA PRO A 141 16.78 -25.31 -3.60
C PRO A 141 16.39 -26.77 -3.35
N SER A 142 15.43 -27.25 -4.13
CA SER A 142 14.95 -28.63 -4.10
C SER A 142 14.91 -29.23 -5.50
N GLU A 143 14.75 -30.55 -5.57
CA GLU A 143 14.57 -31.28 -6.83
C GLU A 143 13.11 -31.26 -7.32
N LEU A 144 12.21 -30.49 -6.66
CA LEU A 144 10.83 -30.38 -7.09
C LEU A 144 10.73 -29.64 -8.42
N THR A 145 9.94 -30.21 -9.33
CA THR A 145 9.68 -29.65 -10.65
C THR A 145 8.44 -28.75 -10.65
N GLY A 146 8.28 -27.95 -11.71
CA GLY A 146 7.09 -27.13 -11.93
C GLY A 146 7.28 -25.63 -11.73
N ALA A 147 8.46 -25.18 -11.29
CA ALA A 147 8.80 -23.76 -11.29
C ALA A 147 8.83 -23.19 -12.73
N PRO A 148 8.50 -21.90 -12.93
CA PRO A 148 8.60 -21.24 -14.23
C PRO A 148 10.04 -21.25 -14.76
N GLU A 149 10.22 -21.47 -16.07
CA GLU A 149 11.56 -21.53 -16.68
C GLU A 149 12.36 -20.22 -16.54
N ASP A 150 11.67 -19.09 -16.52
CA ASP A 150 12.19 -17.72 -16.38
C ASP A 150 11.99 -17.14 -14.96
N GLY A 151 11.69 -18.01 -13.99
CA GLY A 151 11.35 -17.62 -12.64
C GLY A 151 11.85 -18.59 -11.57
N VAL A 152 11.32 -18.41 -10.37
CA VAL A 152 11.52 -19.28 -9.21
C VAL A 152 10.18 -19.64 -8.59
N ARG A 153 10.10 -20.80 -7.94
CA ARG A 153 8.93 -21.21 -7.15
C ARG A 153 9.32 -21.38 -5.70
N PHE A 154 8.47 -20.92 -4.78
CA PHE A 154 8.59 -21.19 -3.35
C PHE A 154 7.37 -21.98 -2.89
N VAL A 155 7.58 -23.19 -2.34
CA VAL A 155 6.48 -23.95 -1.71
C VAL A 155 6.14 -23.30 -0.38
N VAL A 156 4.92 -22.82 -0.18
CA VAL A 156 4.53 -22.16 1.08
C VAL A 156 3.88 -23.14 2.04
N TYR A 157 4.12 -22.96 3.34
CA TYR A 157 3.69 -23.89 4.39
C TYR A 157 2.77 -23.20 5.41
N ALA A 158 1.95 -23.99 6.09
CA ALA A 158 1.13 -23.51 7.20
C ALA A 158 2.02 -22.97 8.33
N ILE A 159 1.66 -21.82 8.87
CA ILE A 159 2.46 -21.10 9.87
C ILE A 159 1.88 -21.31 11.27
N ASN A 160 2.76 -21.45 12.26
CA ASN A 160 2.35 -21.38 13.65
C ASN A 160 2.10 -19.90 14.01
N PRO A 161 0.89 -19.51 14.40
CA PRO A 161 0.53 -18.10 14.61
C PRO A 161 1.26 -17.46 15.80
N ILE A 162 1.86 -18.26 16.69
CA ILE A 162 2.62 -17.76 17.84
C ILE A 162 4.09 -17.54 17.48
N SER A 163 4.72 -18.48 16.76
CA SER A 163 6.15 -18.40 16.45
C SER A 163 6.47 -17.75 15.10
N GLY A 164 5.48 -17.59 14.21
CA GLY A 164 5.66 -16.98 12.89
C GLY A 164 6.49 -17.83 11.91
N VAL A 165 6.72 -19.11 12.23
CA VAL A 165 7.46 -20.06 11.38
C VAL A 165 6.58 -21.24 10.98
N PRO A 166 6.94 -21.98 9.92
CA PRO A 166 6.21 -23.18 9.51
C PRO A 166 5.97 -24.17 10.65
N VAL A 167 4.76 -24.75 10.69
CA VAL A 167 4.43 -25.82 11.65
C VAL A 167 5.23 -27.08 11.34
N GLU A 168 5.59 -27.82 12.38
CA GLU A 168 6.23 -29.14 12.25
C GLU A 168 5.26 -30.25 12.74
N PRO A 169 5.02 -31.31 11.94
CA PRO A 169 5.56 -31.56 10.60
C PRO A 169 5.05 -30.56 9.55
N LEU A 170 5.86 -30.30 8.52
CA LEU A 170 5.53 -29.34 7.46
C LEU A 170 4.22 -29.71 6.76
N VAL A 171 3.32 -28.72 6.65
CA VAL A 171 2.07 -28.83 5.90
C VAL A 171 2.12 -27.83 4.76
N GLU A 172 2.24 -28.32 3.53
CA GLU A 172 2.16 -27.48 2.33
C GLU A 172 0.77 -26.87 2.22
N VAL A 173 0.71 -25.55 2.03
CA VAL A 173 -0.54 -24.81 1.80
C VAL A 173 -0.61 -24.25 0.39
N GLY A 174 0.47 -24.25 -0.38
CA GLY A 174 0.47 -23.75 -1.76
C GLY A 174 1.87 -23.48 -2.29
N HIS A 175 1.96 -22.65 -3.33
CA HIS A 175 3.23 -22.15 -3.85
C HIS A 175 3.11 -20.72 -4.36
N ALA A 176 4.23 -19.99 -4.28
CA ALA A 176 4.41 -18.67 -4.87
C ALA A 176 5.41 -18.76 -6.03
N ASP A 177 5.00 -18.34 -7.21
CA ASP A 177 5.86 -18.19 -8.38
C ASP A 177 6.26 -16.73 -8.54
N ILE A 178 7.54 -16.50 -8.80
CA ILE A 178 8.10 -15.17 -9.05
C ILE A 178 8.81 -15.21 -10.40
N VAL A 179 8.32 -14.41 -11.34
CA VAL A 179 8.89 -14.27 -12.67
C VAL A 179 9.37 -12.84 -12.85
N THR A 180 10.54 -12.67 -13.47
CA THR A 180 11.12 -11.34 -13.67
C THR A 180 11.48 -11.12 -15.12
N THR A 181 11.20 -9.92 -15.63
CA THR A 181 11.61 -9.48 -16.96
C THR A 181 12.34 -8.17 -16.83
N GLU A 182 13.54 -8.09 -17.41
CA GLU A 182 14.40 -6.92 -17.30
C GLU A 182 14.84 -6.41 -18.66
N THR A 183 14.95 -5.10 -18.75
CA THR A 183 15.61 -4.37 -19.84
C THR A 183 16.58 -3.35 -19.24
N ALA A 184 17.26 -2.58 -20.08
CA ALA A 184 18.19 -1.56 -19.59
C ALA A 184 17.55 -0.50 -18.67
N ASN A 185 16.25 -0.19 -18.86
CA ASN A 185 15.57 0.92 -18.19
C ASN A 185 14.24 0.52 -17.50
N ALA A 186 13.90 -0.76 -17.53
CA ALA A 186 12.64 -1.26 -17.00
C ALA A 186 12.82 -2.64 -16.39
N ILE A 187 12.12 -2.87 -15.29
CA ILE A 187 11.95 -4.18 -14.68
C ILE A 187 10.47 -4.43 -14.44
N THR A 188 10.06 -5.66 -14.69
CA THR A 188 8.75 -6.16 -14.32
C THR A 188 8.94 -7.41 -13.47
N VAL A 189 8.29 -7.45 -12.31
CA VAL A 189 8.17 -8.64 -11.49
C VAL A 189 6.72 -9.08 -11.48
N GLN A 190 6.46 -10.34 -11.73
CA GLN A 190 5.15 -10.95 -11.57
C GLN A 190 5.21 -11.94 -10.41
N VAL A 191 4.21 -11.89 -9.56
CA VAL A 191 4.07 -12.80 -8.43
C VAL A 191 2.70 -13.44 -8.47
N LEU A 192 2.70 -14.76 -8.36
CA LEU A 192 1.50 -15.59 -8.39
C LEU A 192 1.50 -16.53 -7.18
N LEU A 193 0.51 -16.44 -6.31
CA LEU A 193 0.31 -17.34 -5.18
C LEU A 193 -0.90 -18.25 -5.43
N VAL A 194 -0.67 -19.55 -5.44
CA VAL A 194 -1.71 -20.57 -5.69
C VAL A 194 -1.81 -21.53 -4.51
N SER A 195 -3.03 -21.79 -4.06
CA SER A 195 -3.35 -22.79 -3.03
C SER A 195 -4.61 -23.56 -3.41
N GLY A 196 -4.54 -24.89 -3.39
CA GLY A 196 -5.69 -25.74 -3.73
C GLY A 196 -6.25 -25.52 -5.15
N GLY A 197 -5.44 -25.00 -6.08
CA GLY A 197 -5.88 -24.63 -7.43
C GLY A 197 -6.58 -23.27 -7.54
N VAL A 198 -6.68 -22.52 -6.44
CA VAL A 198 -7.19 -21.15 -6.40
C VAL A 198 -6.01 -20.18 -6.33
N THR A 199 -6.06 -19.11 -7.11
CA THR A 199 -5.10 -18.02 -7.05
C THR A 199 -5.51 -17.02 -5.98
N TYR A 200 -4.69 -16.87 -4.95
CA TYR A 200 -4.93 -15.97 -3.81
C TYR A 200 -4.26 -14.60 -4.01
N LEU A 201 -3.19 -14.55 -4.79
CA LEU A 201 -2.47 -13.33 -5.12
C LEU A 201 -1.95 -13.42 -6.55
N ASP A 202 -2.18 -12.40 -7.35
CA ASP A 202 -1.66 -12.27 -8.70
C ASP A 202 -1.44 -10.79 -8.98
N TYR A 203 -0.18 -10.39 -9.03
CA TYR A 203 0.15 -8.99 -9.29
C TYR A 203 1.48 -8.83 -10.00
N SER A 204 1.60 -7.67 -10.63
CA SER A 204 2.80 -7.22 -11.29
C SER A 204 3.32 -5.95 -10.66
N VAL A 205 4.64 -5.82 -10.60
CA VAL A 205 5.35 -4.59 -10.25
C VAL A 205 6.19 -4.19 -11.44
N GLY A 206 5.89 -3.04 -12.02
CA GLY A 206 6.70 -2.41 -13.05
C GLY A 206 7.47 -1.24 -12.45
N ALA A 207 8.78 -1.20 -12.66
CA ALA A 207 9.56 0.01 -12.39
C ALA A 207 10.26 0.46 -13.67
N THR A 208 10.10 1.73 -14.02
CA THR A 208 10.78 2.38 -15.15
C THR A 208 11.39 3.68 -14.68
N GLY A 209 12.56 4.05 -15.16
CA GLY A 209 13.18 5.28 -14.68
C GLY A 209 14.45 5.70 -15.39
N ASN A 210 14.87 6.92 -15.12
CA ASN A 210 16.13 7.50 -15.58
C ASN A 210 16.69 8.44 -14.49
N ALA A 211 17.69 9.26 -14.83
CA ALA A 211 18.34 10.16 -13.89
C ALA A 211 17.42 11.22 -13.27
N SER A 212 16.37 11.61 -13.98
CA SER A 212 15.49 12.74 -13.62
C SER A 212 14.14 12.30 -13.06
N GLY A 213 13.84 11.00 -13.09
CA GLY A 213 12.59 10.48 -12.54
C GLY A 213 12.46 8.97 -12.55
N LEU A 214 11.50 8.48 -11.77
CA LEU A 214 11.17 7.07 -11.56
C LEU A 214 9.64 6.94 -11.56
N THR A 215 9.15 5.92 -12.24
CA THR A 215 7.77 5.44 -12.16
C THR A 215 7.78 4.05 -11.58
N LEU A 216 6.95 3.82 -10.57
CA LEU A 216 6.67 2.51 -9.99
C LEU A 216 5.18 2.24 -10.08
N ALA A 217 4.82 1.22 -10.84
CA ALA A 217 3.45 0.75 -11.00
C ALA A 217 3.28 -0.63 -10.35
N VAL A 218 2.19 -0.81 -9.60
CA VAL A 218 1.81 -2.09 -8.99
C VAL A 218 0.35 -2.35 -9.32
N SER A 219 0.05 -3.44 -10.02
CA SER A 219 -1.32 -3.78 -10.38
C SER A 219 -1.59 -5.27 -10.28
N GLY A 220 -2.79 -5.62 -9.83
CA GLY A 220 -3.16 -7.00 -9.59
C GLY A 220 -4.38 -7.16 -8.70
N TYR A 221 -4.46 -8.31 -8.05
CA TYR A 221 -5.47 -8.57 -7.04
C TYR A 221 -4.97 -9.50 -5.94
N VAL A 222 -5.65 -9.41 -4.80
CA VAL A 222 -5.55 -10.34 -3.68
C VAL A 222 -6.95 -10.81 -3.26
N THR A 223 -7.04 -12.03 -2.75
CA THR A 223 -8.29 -12.60 -2.23
C THR A 223 -8.05 -13.57 -1.08
N ASN A 224 -9.02 -13.66 -0.17
CA ASN A 224 -9.09 -14.70 0.86
C ASN A 224 -9.99 -15.88 0.46
N GLY A 225 -10.55 -15.85 -0.75
CA GLY A 225 -11.55 -16.81 -1.26
C GLY A 225 -12.99 -16.29 -1.22
N ASP A 226 -13.29 -15.32 -0.35
CA ASP A 226 -14.60 -14.68 -0.21
C ASP A 226 -14.58 -13.26 -0.78
N ASP A 227 -13.67 -12.42 -0.27
CA ASP A 227 -13.45 -11.05 -0.72
C ASP A 227 -12.25 -10.96 -1.66
N ARG A 228 -12.35 -10.09 -2.66
CA ARG A 228 -11.28 -9.82 -3.62
C ARG A 228 -11.06 -8.32 -3.74
N VAL A 229 -9.81 -7.89 -3.58
CA VAL A 229 -9.39 -6.51 -3.82
C VAL A 229 -8.57 -6.48 -5.09
N ASN A 230 -9.03 -5.75 -6.08
CA ASN A 230 -8.22 -5.34 -7.23
C ASN A 230 -7.51 -4.05 -6.87
N PHE A 231 -6.24 -3.93 -7.23
CA PHE A 231 -5.44 -2.74 -6.99
C PHE A 231 -4.69 -2.32 -8.25
N ASP A 232 -4.57 -1.02 -8.43
CA ASP A 232 -3.77 -0.37 -9.46
C ASP A 232 -3.14 0.89 -8.86
N LEU A 233 -1.82 0.87 -8.75
CA LEU A 233 -1.06 1.81 -7.95
C LEU A 233 0.08 2.37 -8.78
N ASP A 234 0.15 3.68 -8.89
CA ASP A 234 1.19 4.36 -9.62
C ASP A 234 1.86 5.40 -8.72
N ASN A 235 3.18 5.36 -8.69
CA ASN A 235 4.02 6.35 -8.05
C ASN A 235 4.95 6.96 -9.08
N GLN A 236 4.93 8.29 -9.18
CA GLN A 236 5.83 9.03 -10.04
C GLN A 236 6.68 9.96 -9.20
N LEU A 237 7.99 9.77 -9.26
CA LEU A 237 8.97 10.60 -8.60
C LEU A 237 9.80 11.33 -9.65
N SER A 238 10.04 12.61 -9.43
CA SER A 238 11.01 13.42 -10.17
C SER A 238 11.96 14.14 -9.21
N GLU A 239 12.87 14.95 -9.73
CA GLU A 239 13.77 15.74 -8.88
C GLU A 239 13.05 16.72 -7.96
N THR A 240 11.88 17.23 -8.36
CA THR A 240 11.18 18.33 -7.70
C THR A 240 9.73 18.01 -7.37
N ALA A 241 9.23 16.84 -7.74
CA ALA A 241 7.84 16.47 -7.55
C ALA A 241 7.64 14.98 -7.27
N LEU A 242 6.56 14.68 -6.54
CA LEU A 242 6.01 13.36 -6.26
C LEU A 242 4.54 13.36 -6.69
N SER A 243 4.09 12.29 -7.32
CA SER A 243 2.69 12.00 -7.59
C SER A 243 2.40 10.55 -7.20
N ILE A 244 1.25 10.36 -6.58
CA ILE A 244 0.70 9.08 -6.13
C ILE A 244 -0.70 8.99 -6.73
N ASP A 245 -0.99 7.91 -7.46
CA ASP A 245 -2.33 7.61 -7.98
C ASP A 245 -2.65 6.15 -7.68
N TYR A 246 -3.50 5.95 -6.67
CA TYR A 246 -3.88 4.63 -6.19
C TYR A 246 -5.36 4.38 -6.36
N VAL A 247 -5.70 3.19 -6.83
CA VAL A 247 -7.08 2.73 -6.94
C VAL A 247 -7.18 1.32 -6.35
N LEU A 248 -8.08 1.17 -5.37
CA LEU A 248 -8.53 -0.12 -4.85
C LEU A 248 -9.99 -0.31 -5.21
N THR A 249 -10.37 -1.52 -5.58
CA THR A 249 -11.76 -1.89 -5.85
C THR A 249 -12.05 -3.26 -5.26
N VAL A 250 -13.20 -3.40 -4.60
CA VAL A 250 -13.68 -4.64 -3.99
C VAL A 250 -14.96 -5.07 -4.70
N PRO A 251 -14.88 -5.83 -5.81
CA PRO A 251 -16.07 -6.19 -6.60
C PRO A 251 -17.09 -7.02 -5.82
N THR A 252 -16.63 -7.79 -4.82
CA THR A 252 -17.48 -8.64 -3.97
C THR A 252 -18.37 -7.85 -3.02
N ARG A 253 -18.07 -6.56 -2.82
CA ARG A 253 -18.78 -5.66 -1.89
C ARG A 253 -19.42 -4.49 -2.64
N GLY A 254 -20.30 -4.82 -3.58
CA GLY A 254 -21.03 -3.82 -4.37
C GLY A 254 -20.15 -2.93 -5.26
N GLY A 255 -18.89 -3.31 -5.51
CA GLY A 255 -17.93 -2.47 -6.23
C GLY A 255 -17.39 -1.31 -5.40
N PHE A 256 -17.32 -1.46 -4.07
CA PHE A 256 -16.63 -0.53 -3.18
C PHE A 256 -15.27 -0.12 -3.76
N ARG A 257 -14.97 1.17 -3.76
CA ARG A 257 -13.79 1.75 -4.39
C ARG A 257 -13.18 2.82 -3.49
N LEU A 258 -11.88 2.74 -3.33
CA LEU A 258 -11.04 3.79 -2.76
C LEU A 258 -10.08 4.29 -3.85
N ALA A 259 -10.02 5.59 -4.04
CA ALA A 259 -9.05 6.24 -4.91
C ALA A 259 -8.33 7.37 -4.17
N ILE A 260 -7.03 7.44 -4.40
CA ILE A 260 -6.13 8.40 -3.75
C ILE A 260 -5.22 8.97 -4.83
N GLU A 261 -5.37 10.25 -5.10
CA GLU A 261 -4.45 11.04 -5.91
C GLU A 261 -3.78 12.10 -5.02
N LEU A 262 -2.48 11.95 -4.80
CA LEU A 262 -1.68 12.93 -4.07
C LEU A 262 -0.61 13.51 -4.98
N GLY A 263 -0.39 14.81 -4.87
CA GLY A 263 0.68 15.50 -5.58
C GLY A 263 1.49 16.34 -4.61
N ALA A 264 2.80 16.40 -4.81
CA ALA A 264 3.67 17.29 -4.06
C ALA A 264 4.78 17.84 -4.94
N THR A 265 5.11 19.10 -4.74
CA THR A 265 6.31 19.78 -5.24
C THR A 265 7.07 20.38 -4.05
N GLU A 266 8.12 21.16 -4.29
CA GLU A 266 8.87 21.82 -3.20
C GLU A 266 8.00 22.73 -2.32
N THR A 267 6.98 23.37 -2.89
CA THR A 267 6.15 24.36 -2.19
C THR A 267 4.67 24.01 -2.16
N THR A 268 4.20 23.16 -3.07
CA THR A 268 2.76 22.88 -3.22
C THR A 268 2.47 21.42 -2.93
N SER A 269 1.34 21.12 -2.29
CA SER A 269 0.81 19.76 -2.19
C SER A 269 -0.68 19.75 -2.54
N THR A 270 -1.13 18.73 -3.24
CA THR A 270 -2.53 18.49 -3.63
C THR A 270 -2.98 17.15 -3.07
N ALA A 271 -4.26 17.06 -2.72
CA ALA A 271 -4.90 15.82 -2.33
C ALA A 271 -6.27 15.73 -3.01
N ASP A 272 -6.58 14.57 -3.55
CA ASP A 272 -7.90 14.15 -4.00
C ASP A 272 -8.09 12.70 -3.55
N VAL A 273 -9.03 12.47 -2.63
CA VAL A 273 -9.29 11.15 -2.06
C VAL A 273 -10.78 10.87 -2.13
N GLU A 274 -11.15 9.83 -2.85
CA GLU A 274 -12.54 9.39 -3.01
C GLU A 274 -12.73 7.99 -2.43
N VAL A 275 -13.73 7.85 -1.56
CA VAL A 275 -14.28 6.55 -1.15
C VAL A 275 -15.71 6.48 -1.64
N ARG A 276 -16.09 5.40 -2.31
CA ARG A 276 -17.46 5.20 -2.79
C ARG A 276 -17.89 3.75 -2.78
N GLY A 277 -19.15 3.50 -2.46
CA GLY A 277 -19.77 2.18 -2.49
C GLY A 277 -21.28 2.27 -2.34
N GLU A 278 -21.93 1.15 -1.98
CA GLU A 278 -23.37 1.12 -1.70
C GLU A 278 -23.76 1.95 -0.47
N HIS A 279 -22.80 2.22 0.42
CA HIS A 279 -22.96 2.93 1.69
C HIS A 279 -22.74 4.46 1.59
N GLY A 280 -22.53 4.97 0.37
CA GLY A 280 -22.37 6.39 0.08
C GLY A 280 -21.03 6.73 -0.57
N ARG A 281 -20.79 8.03 -0.73
CA ARG A 281 -19.57 8.62 -1.29
C ARG A 281 -19.00 9.63 -0.32
N VAL A 282 -17.69 9.61 -0.18
CA VAL A 282 -16.91 10.61 0.56
C VAL A 282 -15.80 11.09 -0.37
N HIS A 283 -15.62 12.40 -0.46
CA HIS A 283 -14.57 13.00 -1.28
C HIS A 283 -13.86 14.08 -0.47
N LEU A 284 -12.56 13.91 -0.29
CA LEU A 284 -11.67 14.91 0.32
C LEU A 284 -10.80 15.47 -0.78
N SER A 285 -10.81 16.79 -1.00
CA SER A 285 -10.00 17.40 -2.06
C SER A 285 -9.45 18.76 -1.66
N GLY A 286 -8.30 19.15 -2.19
CA GLY A 286 -7.75 20.48 -1.96
C GLY A 286 -6.25 20.58 -2.16
N SER A 287 -5.69 21.69 -1.70
CA SER A 287 -4.27 21.97 -1.87
C SER A 287 -3.70 22.86 -0.79
N THR A 288 -2.38 22.80 -0.64
CA THR A 288 -1.60 23.68 0.22
C THR A 288 -0.43 24.27 -0.55
N THR A 289 -0.03 25.49 -0.19
CA THR A 289 1.19 26.15 -0.64
C THR A 289 1.95 26.63 0.59
N ASP A 290 3.22 26.27 0.69
CA ASP A 290 4.10 26.54 1.82
C ASP A 290 3.49 26.11 3.17
N GLY A 291 2.71 25.02 3.17
CA GLY A 291 2.02 24.49 4.35
C GLY A 291 0.72 25.20 4.73
N ALA A 292 0.27 26.19 3.97
CA ALA A 292 -1.00 26.88 4.16
C ALA A 292 -2.00 26.50 3.06
N GLY A 293 -3.27 26.30 3.40
CA GLY A 293 -4.30 25.97 2.41
C GLY A 293 -5.58 25.44 3.02
N ALA A 294 -6.38 24.74 2.22
CA ALA A 294 -7.62 24.14 2.67
C ALA A 294 -7.89 22.82 1.95
N LEU A 295 -8.60 21.93 2.65
CA LEU A 295 -9.17 20.70 2.11
C LEU A 295 -10.69 20.72 2.34
N ASP A 296 -11.44 20.50 1.28
CA ASP A 296 -12.89 20.34 1.32
C ASP A 296 -13.22 18.87 1.56
N VAL A 297 -14.23 18.61 2.40
CA VAL A 297 -14.76 17.27 2.68
C VAL A 297 -16.20 17.25 2.25
N GLU A 298 -16.50 16.46 1.23
CA GLU A 298 -17.85 16.25 0.70
C GLU A 298 -18.37 14.86 1.08
N VAL A 299 -19.66 14.79 1.41
CA VAL A 299 -20.40 13.55 1.61
C VAL A 299 -21.55 13.52 0.63
N ASN A 300 -21.61 12.49 -0.20
CA ASN A 300 -22.59 12.35 -1.29
C ASN A 300 -22.65 13.56 -2.25
N GLY A 301 -21.54 14.30 -2.37
CA GLY A 301 -21.42 15.49 -3.22
C GLY A 301 -21.87 16.80 -2.55
N GLU A 302 -22.24 16.76 -1.26
CA GLU A 302 -22.52 17.94 -0.47
C GLU A 302 -21.33 18.27 0.42
N LEU A 303 -20.91 19.55 0.43
CA LEU A 303 -19.85 20.01 1.31
C LEU A 303 -20.28 19.84 2.76
N LEU A 304 -19.54 19.02 3.51
CA LEU A 304 -19.73 18.80 4.94
C LEU A 304 -18.85 19.75 5.75
N ALA A 305 -17.55 19.76 5.43
CA ALA A 305 -16.55 20.47 6.21
C ALA A 305 -15.41 21.04 5.35
N ILE A 306 -14.75 22.07 5.88
CA ILE A 306 -13.53 22.65 5.35
C ILE A 306 -12.44 22.50 6.42
N ILE A 307 -11.31 21.90 6.06
CA ILE A 307 -10.13 21.75 6.89
C ILE A 307 -9.11 22.81 6.45
N THR A 308 -8.96 23.87 7.23
CA THR A 308 -7.97 24.92 6.97
C THR A 308 -6.63 24.54 7.60
N LEU A 309 -5.57 24.61 6.80
CA LEU A 309 -4.20 24.26 7.17
C LEU A 309 -3.35 25.52 7.23
N SER A 310 -2.44 25.58 8.21
CA SER A 310 -1.48 26.68 8.38
C SER A 310 -0.13 26.13 8.85
N PRO A 311 1.00 26.76 8.48
CA PRO A 311 2.33 26.16 8.67
C PRO A 311 2.71 25.94 10.14
N ASP A 312 2.22 26.81 11.03
CA ASP A 312 2.60 26.86 12.46
C ASP A 312 1.39 26.77 13.40
N ALA A 313 0.26 26.23 12.93
CA ALA A 313 -0.96 26.10 13.72
C ALA A 313 -1.63 24.74 13.52
N GLU A 314 -2.45 24.34 14.50
CA GLU A 314 -3.29 23.16 14.38
C GLU A 314 -4.32 23.36 13.24
N PRO A 315 -4.67 22.29 12.51
CA PRO A 315 -5.74 22.35 11.52
C PRO A 315 -7.05 22.84 12.15
N VAL A 316 -7.74 23.75 11.46
CA VAL A 316 -9.06 24.25 11.88
C VAL A 316 -10.11 23.61 11.00
N VAL A 317 -11.07 22.92 11.62
CA VAL A 317 -12.19 22.29 10.91
C VAL A 317 -13.46 23.10 11.15
N THR A 318 -14.11 23.53 10.08
CA THR A 318 -15.40 24.21 10.12
C THR A 318 -16.41 23.51 9.22
N GLY A 319 -17.70 23.62 9.50
CA GLY A 319 -18.76 23.21 8.59
C GLY A 319 -18.78 24.07 7.31
N ALA A 320 -19.64 23.67 6.37
CA ALA A 320 -19.72 24.26 5.03
C ALA A 320 -19.90 25.79 4.97
N GLU A 321 -20.56 26.40 5.96
CA GLU A 321 -20.79 27.85 6.04
C GLU A 321 -19.89 28.54 7.10
N GLY A 322 -18.83 27.85 7.56
CA GLY A 322 -17.90 28.35 8.57
C GLY A 322 -18.35 28.17 10.02
N GLN A 323 -19.48 27.49 10.25
CA GLN A 323 -19.99 27.14 11.57
C GLN A 323 -19.17 26.02 12.23
N ALA A 324 -19.37 25.81 13.53
CA ALA A 324 -18.92 24.58 14.18
C ALA A 324 -19.73 23.39 13.66
N LEU A 325 -19.06 22.26 13.42
CA LEU A 325 -19.73 20.99 13.11
C LEU A 325 -20.56 20.51 14.31
N THR A 326 -21.70 19.89 14.02
CA THR A 326 -22.51 19.16 15.01
C THR A 326 -21.79 17.89 15.48
N GLU A 327 -22.28 17.25 16.56
CA GLU A 327 -21.69 15.98 17.04
C GLU A 327 -21.74 14.88 15.98
N ASP A 328 -22.87 14.74 15.29
CA ASP A 328 -23.07 13.72 14.26
C ASP A 328 -22.14 13.96 13.06
N GLU A 329 -21.95 15.22 12.65
CA GLU A 329 -21.04 15.59 11.56
C GLU A 329 -19.56 15.38 11.96
N LEU A 330 -19.20 15.64 13.21
CA LEU A 330 -17.86 15.36 13.74
C LEU A 330 -17.58 13.86 13.79
N GLU A 331 -18.56 13.06 14.19
CA GLU A 331 -18.44 11.59 14.20
C GLU A 331 -18.31 11.05 12.77
N ALA A 332 -19.14 11.52 11.84
CA ALA A 332 -19.03 11.19 10.43
C ALA A 332 -17.64 11.55 9.87
N LEU A 333 -17.16 12.77 10.13
CA LEU A 333 -15.84 13.21 9.70
C LEU A 333 -14.69 12.37 10.29
N ARG A 334 -14.80 11.95 11.56
CA ARG A 334 -13.81 11.04 12.16
C ARG A 334 -13.78 9.71 11.46
N ASN A 335 -14.94 9.12 11.22
CA ASN A 335 -15.05 7.83 10.53
C ASN A 335 -14.49 7.94 9.11
N ILE A 336 -14.77 9.04 8.40
CA ILE A 336 -14.19 9.36 7.09
C ILE A 336 -12.66 9.42 7.14
N ILE A 337 -12.09 10.15 8.10
CA ILE A 337 -10.63 10.29 8.20
C ILE A 337 -9.99 8.96 8.60
N LEU A 338 -10.65 8.16 9.45
CA LEU A 338 -10.20 6.81 9.78
C LEU A 338 -10.25 5.89 8.57
N VAL A 339 -11.28 6.00 7.73
CA VAL A 339 -11.45 5.26 6.47
C VAL A 339 -10.32 5.60 5.49
N VAL A 340 -10.05 6.89 5.28
CA VAL A 340 -8.94 7.35 4.43
C VAL A 340 -7.60 6.92 5.02
N GLY A 341 -7.45 7.04 6.34
CA GLY A 341 -6.28 6.58 7.08
C GLY A 341 -6.06 5.08 6.91
N ALA A 342 -7.09 4.25 7.07
CA ALA A 342 -7.03 2.80 6.90
C ALA A 342 -6.75 2.39 5.44
N GLY A 343 -7.21 3.19 4.48
CA GLY A 343 -6.85 3.06 3.07
C GLY A 343 -5.37 3.32 2.84
N LEU A 344 -4.84 4.43 3.38
CA LEU A 344 -3.41 4.73 3.37
C LEU A 344 -2.61 3.66 4.10
N ASP A 345 -3.06 3.22 5.28
CA ASP A 345 -2.45 2.14 6.05
C ASP A 345 -2.48 0.82 5.27
N PHE A 346 -3.54 0.50 4.51
CA PHE A 346 -3.55 -0.65 3.59
C PHE A 346 -2.42 -0.55 2.56
N PHE A 347 -2.12 0.65 2.06
CA PHE A 347 -0.97 0.87 1.17
C PHE A 347 0.36 0.86 1.92
N GLU A 348 0.45 1.39 3.14
CA GLU A 348 1.66 1.27 3.97
C GLU A 348 1.93 -0.21 4.23
N ASP A 349 0.92 -0.97 4.66
CA ASP A 349 0.88 -2.42 4.83
C ASP A 349 0.96 -3.17 3.49
N LEU A 350 1.01 -2.49 2.35
CA LEU A 350 1.32 -3.09 1.05
C LEU A 350 2.82 -2.98 0.73
N ILE A 351 3.51 -2.00 1.31
CA ILE A 351 4.86 -1.57 0.91
C ILE A 351 5.91 -1.50 2.04
N ASP A 352 5.55 -1.75 3.31
CA ASP A 352 6.42 -1.68 4.51
C ASP A 352 7.65 -2.65 4.64
N PRO A 353 7.89 -3.70 3.82
CA PRO A 353 9.00 -4.65 4.09
C PRO A 353 10.43 -4.13 3.92
N ILE A 354 10.67 -2.83 3.87
CA ILE A 354 12.03 -2.26 3.78
C ILE A 354 12.37 -1.30 4.92
N GLY A 355 12.12 -1.75 6.15
CA GLY A 355 12.91 -1.44 7.34
C GLY A 355 12.62 -0.13 8.06
#